data_AF-A0A9D4F9V1-F1
#
_entry.id   AF-A0A9D4F9V1-F1
#
_cell.length_a   1.000
_cell.length_b   1.000
_cell.length_c   1.000
_cell.angle_alpha   90.00
_cell.angle_beta   90.00
_cell.angle_gamma   90.00
#
_symmetry.space_group_name_H-M   'P 1'
#
loop_
_entity.id
_entity.type
_entity.pdbx_description
1 polymer ?
#
loop_
_entity_poly.entity_id
_entity_poly.type
_entity_poly.pdbx_seq_one_letter_code
_entity_poly.pdbx_strand_id
1 'polypeptide(L)' 'MTTVCQHSESFADTNLKMLDDEHLCDVILAAGNDHNRLKCHKFILQSQSGVSRHVLRRTC' A
#
# COMPACT_ATOMS: atom_id res chain seq x y z
N MET A 1 -16.75 27.64 5.66
CA MET A 1 -16.09 27.25 4.40
C MET A 1 -15.03 26.21 4.77
N THR A 2 -15.35 24.93 4.65
CA THR A 2 -14.38 23.85 4.87
C THR A 2 -13.67 23.61 3.55
N THR A 3 -12.42 24.04 3.45
CA THR A 3 -11.55 23.67 2.33
C THR A 3 -11.29 22.17 2.40
N VAL A 4 -11.99 21.40 1.58
CA VAL A 4 -11.69 19.98 1.37
C VAL A 4 -10.32 19.92 0.69
N CYS A 5 -9.36 19.28 1.35
CA CYS A 5 -8.01 19.07 0.81
C CYS A 5 -8.06 18.09 -0.38
N GLN A 6 -8.44 18.57 -1.56
CA GLN A 6 -8.53 17.80 -2.82
C GLN A 6 -7.21 17.11 -3.22
N HIS A 7 -6.07 17.60 -2.71
CA HIS A 7 -4.76 17.05 -3.00
C HIS A 7 -4.57 15.64 -2.40
N SER A 8 -5.20 15.37 -1.25
CA SER A 8 -5.09 14.07 -0.57
C SER A 8 -5.94 12.99 -1.23
N GLU A 9 -7.14 13.35 -1.74
CA GLU A 9 -8.03 12.44 -2.48
C GLU A 9 -7.37 11.99 -3.78
N SER A 10 -6.84 12.93 -4.58
CA SER A 10 -6.15 12.62 -5.85
C SER A 10 -4.93 11.70 -5.66
N PHE A 11 -4.21 11.84 -4.55
CA PHE A 11 -3.08 10.95 -4.23
C PHE A 11 -3.53 9.54 -3.85
N ALA A 12 -4.62 9.40 -3.10
CA ALA A 12 -5.18 8.09 -2.77
C ALA A 12 -5.67 7.36 -4.03
N ASP A 13 -6.39 8.05 -4.91
CA ASP A 13 -6.89 7.49 -6.18
C ASP A 13 -5.75 7.06 -7.11
N THR A 14 -4.68 7.87 -7.18
CA THR A 14 -3.49 7.53 -7.97
C THR A 14 -2.78 6.29 -7.42
N ASN A 15 -2.64 6.17 -6.10
CA ASN A 15 -2.01 4.99 -5.49
C ASN A 15 -2.84 3.72 -5.67
N LEU A 16 -4.17 3.82 -5.54
CA LEU A 16 -5.08 2.70 -5.80
C LEU A 16 -4.96 2.23 -7.25
N LYS A 17 -4.95 3.16 -8.21
CA LYS A 17 -4.74 2.82 -9.62
C LYS A 17 -3.39 2.16 -9.88
N MET A 18 -2.32 2.63 -9.24
CA MET A 18 -1.01 1.99 -9.34
C MET A 18 -0.99 0.58 -8.73
N LEU A 19 -1.79 0.30 -7.70
CA LEU A 19 -1.95 -1.05 -7.16
C LEU A 19 -2.69 -1.96 -8.14
N ASP A 20 -3.78 -1.47 -8.75
CA ASP A 20 -4.56 -2.21 -9.75
C ASP A 20 -3.72 -2.57 -10.99
N ASP A 21 -2.90 -1.62 -11.45
CA ASP A 21 -1.98 -1.79 -12.59
C ASP A 21 -0.67 -2.50 -12.18
N GLU A 22 -0.53 -2.90 -10.91
CA GLU A 22 0.67 -3.54 -10.33
C GLU A 22 1.99 -2.75 -10.51
N HIS A 23 1.88 -1.44 -10.70
CA HIS A 23 3.02 -0.56 -10.91
C HIS A 23 3.72 -0.21 -9.60
N LEU A 24 5.05 -0.31 -9.61
CA LEU A 24 5.95 0.06 -8.50
C LEU A 24 5.72 -0.74 -7.20
N CYS A 25 4.94 -1.82 -7.23
CA CYS A 25 4.76 -2.72 -6.09
C CYS A 25 6.08 -3.41 -5.72
N ASP A 26 6.52 -3.24 -4.48
CA ASP A 26 7.78 -3.71 -3.92
C ASP A 26 7.60 -4.84 -2.89
N VAL A 27 6.34 -5.17 -2.56
CA VAL A 27 5.99 -6.26 -1.63
C VAL A 27 4.92 -7.15 -2.24
N ILE A 28 5.05 -8.46 -2.02
CA ILE A 28 4.00 -9.44 -2.32
C ILE A 28 3.57 -10.10 -1.01
N LEU A 29 2.31 -9.92 -0.65
CA LEU A 29 1.69 -10.61 0.48
C LEU A 29 1.00 -11.87 -0.03
N ALA A 30 1.44 -13.04 0.44
CA ALA A 30 0.75 -14.28 0.20
C ALA A 30 -0.19 -14.56 1.37
N ALA A 31 -1.49 -14.71 1.11
CA ALA A 31 -2.50 -15.00 2.13
C ALA A 31 -3.15 -16.36 1.86
N GLY A 32 -2.90 -17.34 2.73
CA GLY A 32 -3.47 -18.69 2.60
C GLY A 32 -2.75 -19.55 1.54
N ASN A 33 -3.50 -20.39 0.82
CA ASN A 33 -2.96 -21.22 -0.26
C ASN A 33 -2.50 -20.34 -1.43
N ASP A 34 -1.41 -20.74 -2.10
CA ASP A 34 -0.53 -19.98 -3.01
C ASP A 34 -1.18 -19.14 -4.13
N HIS A 35 -2.49 -19.27 -4.36
CA HIS A 35 -3.22 -18.52 -5.38
C HIS A 35 -3.58 -17.07 -4.98
N ASN A 36 -3.56 -16.73 -3.68
CA ASN A 36 -3.87 -15.37 -3.23
C ASN A 36 -2.59 -14.60 -2.91
N ARG A 37 -1.96 -14.05 -3.96
CA ARG A 37 -0.81 -13.16 -3.87
C ARG A 37 -1.27 -11.73 -4.17
N LEU A 38 -1.14 -10.84 -3.19
CA LEU A 38 -1.46 -9.44 -3.29
C LEU A 38 -0.18 -8.63 -3.44
N LYS A 39 -0.04 -7.86 -4.52
CA LYS A 39 1.06 -6.91 -4.68
C LYS A 39 0.72 -5.61 -3.97
N CYS A 40 1.69 -5.04 -3.26
CA CYS A 40 1.50 -3.84 -2.43
C CYS A 40 2.75 -2.94 -2.46
N HIS A 41 2.55 -1.68 -2.06
CA HIS A 41 3.63 -0.74 -1.80
C HIS A 41 4.04 -0.75 -0.31
N LYS A 42 5.30 -1.03 0.01
CA LYS A 42 5.86 -1.08 1.37
C LYS A 42 5.61 0.22 2.11
N PHE A 43 5.81 1.36 1.45
CA PHE A 43 5.66 2.67 2.10
C PHE A 43 4.21 2.92 2.55
N ILE A 44 3.21 2.45 1.79
CA ILE A 44 1.80 2.56 2.16
C ILE A 44 1.51 1.66 3.37
N LEU A 45 2.00 0.42 3.37
CA LEU A 45 1.82 -0.49 4.51
C LEU A 45 2.47 0.06 5.80
N GLN A 46 3.66 0.66 5.69
CA GLN A 46 4.36 1.26 6.82
C GLN A 46 3.73 2.55 7.33
N SER A 47 3.04 3.32 6.48
CA SER A 47 2.36 4.56 6.89
C SER A 47 1.04 4.27 7.61
N GLN A 48 0.32 3.23 7.20
CA GLN A 48 -1.03 2.91 7.71
C GLN A 48 -1.06 1.90 8.87
N SER A 49 0.00 1.10 9.09
CA SER A 49 0.01 0.05 10.11
C SER A 49 1.31 0.01 10.92
N GLY A 50 1.20 0.19 12.24
CA GLY A 50 2.32 0.05 13.17
C GLY A 50 2.93 -1.35 13.16
N VAL A 51 2.09 -2.39 13.08
CA VAL A 51 2.54 -3.79 12.99
C VAL A 51 3.32 -4.03 11.70
N SER A 52 2.79 -3.58 10.56
CA SER A 52 3.48 -3.70 9.26
C SER A 52 4.81 -2.95 9.24
N ARG A 53 4.87 -1.77 9.89
CA ARG A 53 6.13 -1.02 10.06
C ARG A 53 7.18 -1.80 10.84
N HIS A 54 6.80 -2.52 11.88
CA HIS A 54 7.73 -3.33 12.66
C HIS A 54 8.18 -4.60 11.92
N VAL A 55 7.28 -5.26 11.20
CA VAL A 55 7.58 -6.49 10.44
C VAL A 55 8.44 -6.18 9.21
N LEU A 56 8.05 -5.22 8.38
CA LEU A 56 8.74 -4.87 7.13
C LEU A 56 10.10 -4.18 7.32
N ARG A 57 10.41 -3.71 8.53
CA ARG A 57 11.74 -3.19 8.88
C ARG A 57 12.72 -4.29 9.29
N ARG A 58 12.23 -5.48 9.66
CA ARG A 58 13.05 -6.61 10.11
C ARG A 58 13.35 -7.62 9.01
N THR A 59 12.60 -7.59 7.90
CA THR A 59 12.73 -8.51 6.76
C THR A 59 13.63 -7.99 5.63
N CYS A 60 14.38 -6.91 5.85
CA CYS A 60 15.39 -6.36 4.93
C CYS A 60 16.69 -6.18 5.70
#